data_AF-A0AAW6PSN4-F1
#
_entry.id   AF-A0AAW6PSN4-F1
#
_cell.length_a   1.000
_cell.length_b   1.000
_cell.length_c   1.000
_cell.angle_alpha   90.00
_cell.angle_beta   90.00
_cell.angle_gamma   90.00
#
_symmetry.space_group_name_H-M   'P 1'
#
loop_
_entity.id
_entity.type
_entity.pdbx_description
1 polymer ?
#
loop_
_entity_poly.entity_id
_entity_poly.type
_entity_poly.pdbx_seq_one_letter_code
_entity_poly.pdbx_strand_id
1 'polypeptide(L)'
;MFSCSATPFWISYVDEGFILNEHAEAVKRAAELCFEMGARATAQELNKMNFPKKYTESIVGKVLRQPAIYGSFIAMEWDESGKPIQVKKEIKGYYPAVISESEFYRVRVL
;
A
#
# COMPACT_ATOMS: atom_id res chain seq x y z
N MET A 1 -22.71 2.59 5.45
CA MET A 1 -21.66 3.45 4.90
C MET A 1 -20.32 2.84 5.30
N PHE A 2 -19.59 2.23 4.36
CA PHE A 2 -18.27 1.65 4.67
C PHE A 2 -17.32 2.81 4.96
N SER A 3 -16.73 2.91 6.17
CA SER A 3 -15.70 3.93 6.40
C SER A 3 -14.42 3.46 5.71
N CYS A 4 -14.00 4.20 4.70
CA CYS A 4 -12.73 3.94 4.02
C CYS A 4 -11.60 4.18 5.03
N SER A 5 -10.73 3.18 5.23
CA SER A 5 -9.37 3.46 5.71
C SER A 5 -8.79 4.55 4.80
N ALA A 6 -8.18 5.59 5.37
CA ALA A 6 -7.64 6.72 4.62
C ALA A 6 -6.92 6.25 3.34
N THR A 7 -7.20 6.91 2.21
CA THR A 7 -6.60 6.59 0.90
C THR A 7 -5.08 6.48 1.06
N PRO A 8 -4.45 5.39 0.57
CA PRO A 8 -3.02 5.22 0.74
C PRO A 8 -2.23 6.38 0.12
N PHE A 9 -1.15 6.81 0.77
CA PHE A 9 -0.47 8.07 0.42
C PHE A 9 0.14 8.11 -0.99
N TRP A 10 0.32 6.97 -1.65
CA TRP A 10 0.80 6.88 -3.04
C TRP A 10 -0.31 6.97 -4.08
N ILE A 11 -1.55 7.15 -3.63
CA ILE A 11 -2.75 7.27 -4.45
C ILE A 11 -3.40 8.62 -4.16
N SER A 12 -3.75 9.31 -5.23
CA SER A 12 -4.57 10.53 -5.19
C SER A 12 -5.94 10.23 -5.78
N TYR A 13 -6.97 10.96 -5.34
CA TYR A 13 -8.29 10.94 -5.97
C TYR A 13 -8.48 12.25 -6.73
N VAL A 14 -8.63 12.16 -8.05
CA VAL A 14 -8.72 13.29 -8.98
C VAL A 14 -9.78 12.96 -10.02
N ASP A 15 -10.62 13.92 -10.40
CA ASP A 15 -11.63 13.80 -11.46
C ASP A 15 -12.42 12.48 -11.40
N GLU A 16 -12.96 12.21 -10.21
CA GLU A 16 -13.79 11.03 -9.89
C GLU A 16 -13.05 9.66 -9.88
N GLY A 17 -11.74 9.63 -10.07
CA GLY A 17 -10.93 8.41 -10.13
C GLY A 17 -9.70 8.39 -9.22
N PHE A 18 -9.18 7.18 -8.96
CA PHE A 18 -7.90 6.99 -8.26
C PHE A 18 -6.74 6.95 -9.25
N ILE A 19 -5.69 7.71 -8.98
CA ILE A 19 -4.44 7.74 -9.76
C ILE A 19 -3.23 7.50 -8.86
N LEU A 20 -2.15 6.99 -9.44
CA LEU A 20 -0.85 6.94 -8.78
C LEU A 20 -0.22 8.34 -8.76
N ASN A 21 0.34 8.74 -7.62
CA ASN A 21 0.99 10.05 -7.47
C ASN A 21 2.51 9.93 -7.40
N GLU A 22 3.21 11.04 -7.08
CA GLU A 22 4.67 11.14 -7.05
C GLU A 22 5.37 10.15 -6.09
N HIS A 23 4.64 9.54 -5.17
CA HIS A 23 5.17 8.54 -4.25
C HIS A 23 5.11 7.10 -4.77
N ALA A 24 4.37 6.83 -5.84
CA ALA A 24 4.16 5.47 -6.35
C ALA A 24 5.47 4.81 -6.81
N GLU A 25 6.39 5.56 -7.41
CA GLU A 25 7.70 5.03 -7.82
C GLU A 25 8.52 4.54 -6.62
N ALA A 26 8.52 5.28 -5.51
CA ALA A 26 9.21 4.85 -4.30
C ALA A 26 8.56 3.60 -3.67
N VAL A 27 7.23 3.48 -3.76
CA VAL A 27 6.50 2.27 -3.31
C VAL A 27 6.87 1.06 -4.18
N LYS A 28 6.98 1.24 -5.50
CA LYS A 28 7.43 0.20 -6.42
C LYS A 28 8.84 -0.26 -6.07
N ARG A 29 9.78 0.68 -5.92
CA ARG A 29 11.16 0.38 -5.49
C ARG A 29 11.22 -0.31 -4.14
N ALA A 30 10.34 0.04 -3.20
CA ALA A 30 10.26 -0.64 -1.92
C ALA A 30 9.91 -2.13 -2.07
N ALA A 31 8.98 -2.47 -2.98
CA ALA A 31 8.60 -3.85 -3.23
C ALA A 31 9.72 -4.65 -3.90
N GLU A 32 10.47 -4.03 -4.81
CA GLU A 32 11.63 -4.64 -5.47
C GLU A 32 12.77 -4.94 -4.47
N LEU A 33 13.14 -3.97 -3.65
CA LEU A 33 14.31 -4.06 -2.77
C LEU A 33 14.03 -4.88 -1.50
N CYS A 34 12.83 -4.77 -0.92
CA CYS A 34 12.57 -5.34 0.41
C CYS A 34 12.67 -6.87 0.43
N PHE A 35 12.43 -7.53 -0.69
CA PHE A 35 12.63 -8.96 -0.81
C PHE A 35 14.10 -9.36 -0.58
N GLU A 36 15.05 -8.56 -1.06
CA GLU A 36 16.48 -8.89 -1.02
C GLU A 36 17.16 -8.46 0.28
N MET A 37 16.79 -7.30 0.84
CA MET A 37 17.54 -6.67 1.94
C MET A 37 16.71 -6.36 3.19
N GLY A 38 15.40 -6.61 3.16
CA GLY A 38 14.49 -6.31 4.26
C GLY A 38 14.15 -4.81 4.40
N ALA A 39 13.16 -4.52 5.25
CA ALA A 39 12.51 -3.21 5.31
C ALA A 39 13.44 -2.07 5.77
N ARG A 40 14.36 -2.35 6.71
CA ARG A 40 15.30 -1.34 7.23
C ARG A 40 16.29 -0.88 6.17
N ALA A 41 16.97 -1.81 5.50
CA ALA A 41 17.94 -1.49 4.45
C ALA A 41 17.25 -0.85 3.24
N THR A 42 16.06 -1.34 2.87
CA THR A 42 15.23 -0.74 1.82
C THR A 42 14.93 0.74 2.11
N ALA A 43 14.53 1.08 3.34
CA ALA A 43 14.27 2.46 3.70
C ALA A 43 15.53 3.34 3.57
N GLN A 44 16.72 2.81 3.89
CA GLN A 44 17.99 3.52 3.71
C GLN A 44 18.29 3.77 2.23
N GLU A 45 18.09 2.77 1.36
CA GLU A 45 18.29 2.91 -0.09
C GLU A 45 17.30 3.91 -0.71
N LEU A 46 16.02 3.82 -0.37
CA LEU A 46 15.01 4.77 -0.84
C LEU A 46 15.35 6.22 -0.43
N ASN A 47 15.94 6.42 0.75
CA ASN A 47 16.33 7.76 1.22
C ASN A 47 17.58 8.33 0.53
N LYS A 48 18.36 7.50 -0.17
CA LYS A 48 19.44 7.92 -1.06
C LYS A 48 18.91 8.30 -2.44
N MET A 49 17.75 7.75 -2.82
CA MET A 49 17.00 8.15 -4.01
C MET A 49 16.30 9.49 -3.74
N ASN A 50 16.26 10.39 -4.72
CA ASN A 50 15.72 11.75 -4.55
C ASN A 50 14.18 11.77 -4.54
N PHE A 51 13.56 11.08 -3.58
CA PHE A 51 12.10 11.01 -3.45
C PHE A 51 11.52 12.10 -2.55
N PRO A 52 10.24 12.48 -2.75
CA PRO A 52 9.63 13.64 -2.08
C PRO A 52 9.48 13.49 -0.55
N LYS A 53 9.55 12.28 -0.01
CA LYS A 53 9.49 12.02 1.44
C LYS A 53 10.64 11.15 1.91
N LYS A 54 10.91 11.23 3.21
CA LYS A 54 11.74 10.24 3.90
C LYS A 54 10.95 8.97 4.23
N TYR A 55 11.60 7.84 4.01
CA TYR A 55 11.08 6.50 4.28
C TYR A 55 11.71 5.94 5.55
N THR A 56 10.92 5.23 6.34
CA THR A 56 11.37 4.48 7.52
C THR A 56 11.03 3.01 7.34
N GLU A 57 11.69 2.14 8.10
CA GLU A 57 11.36 0.72 8.17
C GLU A 57 9.86 0.48 8.41
N SER A 58 9.25 1.27 9.30
CA SER A 58 7.82 1.19 9.60
C SER A 58 6.94 1.54 8.39
N ILE A 59 7.31 2.58 7.62
CA ILE A 59 6.58 2.95 6.40
C ILE A 59 6.67 1.82 5.37
N VAL A 60 7.88 1.31 5.11
CA VAL A 60 8.10 0.22 4.16
C VAL A 60 7.28 -1.01 4.56
N GLY A 61 7.38 -1.45 5.83
CA GLY A 61 6.62 -2.59 6.32
C GLY A 61 5.10 -2.41 6.25
N LYS A 62 4.59 -1.19 6.48
CA LYS A 62 3.15 -0.90 6.34
C LYS A 62 2.68 -0.92 4.89
N VAL A 63 3.46 -0.37 3.97
CA VAL A 63 3.14 -0.33 2.54
C VAL A 63 3.04 -1.76 1.97
N LEU A 64 4.04 -2.59 2.24
CA LEU A 64 4.15 -3.94 1.67
C LEU A 64 3.13 -4.94 2.21
N ARG A 65 2.36 -4.57 3.23
CA ARG A 65 1.25 -5.38 3.75
C ARG A 65 -0.13 -4.91 3.28
N GLN A 66 -0.23 -3.76 2.59
CA GLN A 66 -1.51 -3.21 2.16
C GLN A 66 -1.93 -3.78 0.81
N PRO A 67 -3.12 -4.40 0.70
CA PRO A 67 -3.66 -4.89 -0.58
C PRO A 67 -3.77 -3.84 -1.68
N ALA A 68 -3.86 -2.56 -1.30
CA ALA A 68 -3.90 -1.46 -2.25
C ALA A 68 -2.65 -1.37 -3.15
N ILE A 69 -1.51 -1.94 -2.74
CA ILE A 69 -0.30 -1.95 -3.58
C ILE A 69 -0.48 -2.76 -4.87
N TYR A 70 -1.36 -3.77 -4.86
CA TYR A 70 -1.76 -4.54 -6.05
C TYR A 70 -3.18 -4.18 -6.54
N GLY A 71 -3.73 -3.06 -6.07
CA GLY A 71 -5.00 -2.51 -6.55
C GLY A 71 -6.25 -2.95 -5.78
N SER A 72 -6.12 -3.66 -4.66
CA SER A 72 -7.26 -4.16 -3.89
C SER A 72 -7.65 -3.28 -2.70
N PHE A 73 -8.95 -3.22 -2.42
CA PHE A 73 -9.49 -2.62 -1.20
C PHE A 73 -10.16 -3.68 -0.32
N ILE A 74 -9.92 -3.63 0.98
CA ILE A 74 -10.56 -4.51 1.95
C ILE A 74 -11.67 -3.73 2.65
N ALA A 75 -12.93 -4.04 2.34
CA ALA A 75 -14.06 -3.39 2.97
C ALA A 75 -14.18 -3.80 4.45
N MET A 76 -14.36 -2.80 5.31
CA MET A 76 -14.65 -2.95 6.74
C MET A 76 -16.09 -2.52 6.97
N GLU A 77 -16.85 -3.28 7.75
CA GLU A 77 -18.15 -2.82 8.25
C GLU A 77 -18.01 -2.40 9.71
N TRP A 78 -18.94 -1.58 10.18
CA TRP A 78 -19.09 -1.28 11.59
C TRP A 78 -20.20 -2.18 12.12
N ASP A 79 -19.98 -2.82 13.25
CA ASP A 79 -21.05 -3.52 13.95
C ASP A 79 -22.03 -2.54 14.61
N GLU A 80 -23.14 -3.10 15.10
CA GLU A 80 -24.18 -2.36 15.82
C GLU A 80 -23.64 -1.67 17.10
N SER A 81 -22.48 -2.08 17.61
CA SER A 81 -21.80 -1.47 18.75
C SER A 81 -20.78 -0.40 18.36
N GLY A 82 -20.68 -0.06 17.08
CA GLY A 82 -19.73 0.94 16.57
C GLY A 82 -18.27 0.46 16.60
N LYS A 83 -18.02 -0.84 16.62
CA LYS A 83 -16.68 -1.42 16.46
C LYS A 83 -16.50 -1.90 15.01
N PRO A 84 -15.33 -1.69 14.40
CA PRO A 84 -15.10 -2.16 13.04
C PRO A 84 -15.01 -3.69 13.04
N ILE A 85 -15.96 -4.35 12.38
CA ILE A 85 -15.89 -5.76 12.02
C ILE A 85 -15.31 -5.85 10.60
N GLN A 86 -14.24 -6.62 10.47
CA GLN A 86 -13.68 -6.90 9.16
C GLN A 86 -14.63 -7.86 8.43
N VAL A 87 -15.44 -7.34 7.53
CA VAL A 87 -16.33 -8.16 6.67
C VAL A 87 -15.56 -8.80 5.52
N LYS A 88 -14.25 -8.51 5.41
CA LYS A 88 -13.24 -9.21 4.59
C LYS A 88 -13.63 -9.41 3.12
N LYS A 89 -14.57 -8.65 2.58
CA LYS A 89 -14.79 -8.67 1.14
C LYS A 89 -13.70 -7.82 0.49
N GLU A 90 -12.77 -8.50 -0.16
CA GLU A 90 -11.78 -7.86 -1.02
C GLU A 90 -12.48 -7.39 -2.31
N ILE A 91 -12.25 -6.14 -2.67
CA ILE A 91 -12.67 -5.54 -3.93
C ILE A 91 -11.40 -5.37 -4.78
N LYS A 92 -11.22 -6.28 -5.75
CA LYS A 92 -10.09 -6.23 -6.68
C LYS A 92 -10.27 -5.11 -7.71
N GLY A 93 -9.17 -4.49 -8.12
CA GLY A 93 -9.18 -3.41 -9.12
C GLY A 93 -9.80 -2.10 -8.63
N TYR A 94 -9.90 -1.90 -7.31
CA TYR A 94 -10.42 -0.68 -6.71
C TYR A 94 -9.44 0.50 -6.83
N TYR A 95 -8.15 0.22 -6.72
CA TYR A 95 -7.06 1.20 -6.88
C TYR A 95 -6.20 0.87 -8.10
N PRO A 96 -5.50 1.85 -8.69
CA PRO A 96 -4.43 1.56 -9.64
C PRO A 96 -3.32 0.78 -8.94
N ALA A 97 -2.92 -0.34 -9.53
CA ALA A 97 -1.90 -1.22 -8.97
C ALA A 97 -0.48 -0.65 -9.20
N VAL A 98 0.37 -0.76 -8.18
CA VAL A 98 1.81 -0.44 -8.27
C VAL A 98 2.62 -1.67 -8.67
N ILE A 99 2.23 -2.84 -8.16
CA ILE A 99 2.79 -4.15 -8.49
C ILE A 99 1.67 -5.16 -8.78
N SER A 100 1.99 -6.31 -9.36
CA SER A 100 1.02 -7.40 -9.51
C SER A 100 0.70 -8.08 -8.17
N GLU A 101 -0.48 -8.72 -8.09
CA GLU A 101 -0.86 -9.57 -6.95
C GLU A 101 0.17 -10.70 -6.72
N SER A 102 0.76 -11.23 -7.80
CA SER A 102 1.79 -12.26 -7.72
C SER A 102 3.09 -11.77 -7.07
N GLU A 103 3.51 -10.53 -7.35
CA GLU A 103 4.67 -9.90 -6.72
C GLU A 103 4.41 -9.62 -5.25
N PHE A 104 3.20 -9.13 -4.92
CA PHE A 104 2.80 -8.88 -3.54
C PHE A 104 2.94 -10.13 -2.66
N TYR A 105 2.43 -11.28 -3.13
CA TYR A 105 2.53 -12.52 -2.36
C TYR A 105 3.96 -13.04 -2.23
N ARG A 106 4.87 -12.76 -3.18
CA ARG A 106 6.30 -13.11 -3.02
C ARG A 106 6.95 -12.33 -1.90
N VAL A 107 6.63 -11.04 -1.77
CA VAL A 107 7.21 -10.15 -0.75
C VAL A 107 6.61 -10.40 0.63
N ARG A 108 5.35 -10.85 0.72
CA ARG A 108 4.62 -11.05 1.99
C ARG A 108 4.99 -12.30 2.78
N VAL A 109 5.78 -13.21 2.23
CA VAL A 109 6.16 -14.49 2.88
C VAL A 109 7.38 -14.32 3.82
N LEU A 110 7.93 -13.10 3.92
CA LEU A 110 8.97 -12.70 4.88
C LEU A 110 8.35 -12.14 6.17
#